data_AF-A0A928MRC8-F1
#
_entry.id   AF-A0A928MRC8-F1
#
_cell.length_a   1.000
_cell.length_b   1.000
_cell.length_c   1.000
_cell.angle_alpha   90.00
_cell.angle_beta   90.00
_cell.angle_gamma   90.00
#
_symmetry.space_group_name_H-M   'P 1'
#
loop_
_entity.id
_entity.type
_entity.pdbx_description
1 polymer ?
#
loop_
_entity_poly.entity_id
_entity_poly.type
_entity_poly.pdbx_seq_one_letter_code
_entity_poly.pdbx_strand_id
1 'polypeptide(L)'
;MASLNDKERLLNRVRVAFFKVTEASLFLDTHPADQKALSYMEDACREFEEAKAAYAEYCGPLTLCDGVGKDCWTWIAAPWPWQMEV
;
A
#
# COMPACT_ATOMS: atom_id res chain seq x y z
N MET A 1 10.07 9.34 -14.38
CA MET A 1 10.45 8.44 -13.27
C MET A 1 10.40 9.25 -11.98
N ALA A 2 9.68 8.79 -10.96
CA ALA A 2 9.55 9.49 -9.67
C ALA A 2 10.91 9.61 -8.98
N SER A 3 11.18 10.75 -8.33
CA SER A 3 12.43 10.93 -7.58
C SER A 3 12.43 10.04 -6.33
N LEU A 4 13.60 9.76 -5.75
CA LEU A 4 13.72 8.95 -4.53
C LEU A 4 12.80 9.46 -3.41
N ASN A 5 12.72 10.79 -3.26
CA ASN A 5 11.86 11.46 -2.28
C ASN A 5 10.36 11.23 -2.56
N ASP A 6 9.96 11.15 -3.83
CA ASP A 6 8.57 10.89 -4.20
C ASP A 6 8.19 9.44 -3.90
N LYS A 7 9.11 8.50 -4.15
CA LYS A 7 8.92 7.08 -3.80
C LYS A 7 8.78 6.89 -2.29
N GLU A 8 9.65 7.53 -1.50
CA GLU A 8 9.58 7.49 -0.04
C GLU A 8 8.29 8.10 0.51
N ARG A 9 7.85 9.21 -0.07
CA ARG A 9 6.57 9.84 0.29
C ARG A 9 5.39 8.94 0.00
N LEU A 10 5.34 8.33 -1.18
CA LEU A 10 4.27 7.39 -1.56
C LEU A 10 4.30 6.15 -0.66
N LEU A 11 5.47 5.59 -0.38
CA LEU A 11 5.60 4.45 0.52
C LEU A 11 5.16 4.78 1.94
N ASN A 12 5.48 5.99 2.43
CA ASN A 12 5.05 6.43 3.75
C ASN A 12 3.52 6.57 3.83
N ARG A 13 2.87 7.05 2.77
CA ARG A 13 1.39 7.06 2.71
C ARG A 13 0.80 5.66 2.86
N VAL A 14 1.36 4.67 2.17
CA VAL A 14 0.94 3.26 2.31
C VAL A 14 1.11 2.77 3.76
N ARG A 15 2.27 3.05 4.37
CA ARG A 15 2.56 2.64 5.76
C ARG A 15 1.59 3.24 6.77
N VAL A 16 1.30 4.53 6.64
CA VAL A 16 0.35 5.22 7.53
C VAL A 16 -1.06 4.67 7.35
N ALA A 17 -1.51 4.45 6.12
CA ALA A 17 -2.83 3.88 5.86
C ALA A 17 -2.95 2.44 6.40
N PHE A 18 -1.90 1.62 6.23
CA PHE A 18 -1.84 0.28 6.82
C PHE A 18 -1.92 0.29 8.34
N PHE A 19 -1.24 1.25 8.99
CA PHE A 19 -1.31 1.42 10.43
C PHE A 19 -2.74 1.75 10.90
N LYS A 20 -3.46 2.62 10.19
CA LYS A 20 -4.87 2.94 10.49
C LYS A 20 -5.76 1.70 10.44
N VAL A 21 -5.62 0.87 9.41
CA VAL A 21 -6.36 -0.41 9.27
C VAL A 21 -6.04 -1.35 10.43
N THR A 22 -4.76 -1.45 10.80
CA THR A 22 -4.31 -2.32 11.91
C THR A 22 -4.92 -1.88 13.25
N GLU A 23 -4.86 -0.58 13.56
CA GLU A 23 -5.45 -0.02 14.79
C GLU A 23 -6.97 -0.20 14.84
N ALA A 24 -7.67 0.05 13.72
CA ALA A 24 -9.10 -0.16 13.63
C ALA A 24 -9.49 -1.62 13.86
N SER A 25 -8.71 -2.57 13.31
CA SER A 25 -8.94 -4.00 13.50
C SER A 25 -8.81 -4.38 14.97
N LEU A 26 -7.73 -3.93 15.62
CA LEU A 26 -7.47 -4.22 17.02
C LEU A 26 -8.58 -3.67 17.93
N PHE A 27 -9.13 -2.48 17.61
CA PHE A 27 -10.27 -1.94 18.34
C PHE A 27 -11.54 -2.79 18.14
N LEU A 28 -11.84 -3.16 16.89
CA LEU A 28 -13.01 -3.96 16.53
C LEU A 28 -12.99 -5.37 17.11
N ASP A 29 -11.82 -5.96 17.37
CA ASP A 29 -11.69 -7.25 18.09
C ASP A 29 -12.40 -7.23 19.45
N THR A 30 -12.45 -6.06 20.09
CA THR A 30 -13.13 -5.87 21.39
C THR A 30 -14.51 -5.23 21.28
N HIS A 31 -14.79 -4.51 20.18
CA HIS A 31 -16.05 -3.78 19.94
C HIS A 31 -16.64 -4.07 18.54
N PRO A 32 -17.02 -5.32 18.23
CA PRO A 32 -17.32 -5.74 16.86
C PRO A 32 -18.58 -5.10 16.26
N ALA A 33 -19.47 -4.54 17.08
CA ALA A 33 -20.71 -3.91 16.64
C ALA A 33 -20.66 -2.36 16.64
N ASP A 34 -19.52 -1.77 16.99
CA ASP A 34 -19.37 -0.31 17.01
C ASP A 34 -19.42 0.25 15.57
N GLN A 35 -20.53 0.91 15.25
CA GLN A 35 -20.80 1.42 13.90
C GLN A 35 -19.81 2.52 13.48
N LYS A 36 -19.26 3.28 14.43
CA LYS A 36 -18.27 4.32 14.10
C LYS A 36 -16.93 3.67 13.75
N ALA A 37 -16.51 2.65 14.50
CA ALA A 37 -15.30 1.90 14.21
C ALA A 37 -15.41 1.13 12.88
N LEU A 38 -16.58 0.57 12.57
CA LEU A 38 -16.84 -0.07 11.27
C LEU A 38 -16.75 0.92 10.10
N SER A 39 -17.41 2.08 10.22
CA SER A 39 -17.30 3.14 9.20
C SER A 39 -15.86 3.65 9.04
N TYR A 40 -15.12 3.80 10.14
CA TYR A 40 -13.71 4.17 10.09
C TYR A 40 -12.85 3.10 9.41
N MET A 41 -13.10 1.81 9.68
CA MET A 41 -12.41 0.69 9.04
C MET A 41 -12.63 0.69 7.52
N GLU A 42 -13.87 0.92 7.06
CA GLU A 42 -14.19 1.03 5.63
C GLU A 42 -13.40 2.16 4.94
N ASP A 43 -13.37 3.34 5.57
CA ASP A 43 -12.62 4.49 5.06
C ASP A 43 -11.10 4.23 5.08
N ALA A 44 -10.57 3.61 6.14
CA ALA A 44 -9.16 3.27 6.26
C ALA A 44 -8.71 2.23 5.21
N CYS A 45 -9.54 1.21 4.95
CA CYS A 45 -9.31 0.23 3.89
C CYS A 45 -9.29 0.90 2.51
N ARG A 46 -10.21 1.83 2.24
CA ARG A 46 -10.23 2.59 0.97
C ARG A 46 -8.96 3.43 0.81
N GLU A 47 -8.56 4.17 1.83
CA GLU A 47 -7.33 4.97 1.82
C GLU A 47 -6.07 4.10 1.58
N PHE A 48 -6.04 2.91 2.17
CA PHE A 48 -4.93 1.96 2.00
C PHE A 48 -4.83 1.43 0.56
N GLU A 49 -5.94 1.04 -0.05
CA GLU A 49 -5.95 0.58 -1.44
C GLU A 49 -5.60 1.71 -2.42
N GLU A 50 -6.11 2.92 -2.20
CA GLU A 50 -5.73 4.10 -3.00
C GLU A 50 -4.23 4.43 -2.89
N ALA A 51 -3.66 4.36 -1.68
CA ALA A 51 -2.23 4.60 -1.47
C ALA A 51 -1.37 3.52 -2.14
N LYS A 52 -1.78 2.26 -2.08
CA LYS A 52 -1.11 1.14 -2.77
C LYS A 52 -1.14 1.33 -4.29
N ALA A 53 -2.30 1.66 -4.85
CA ALA A 53 -2.46 1.89 -6.29
C ALA A 53 -1.57 3.05 -6.76
N ALA A 54 -1.55 4.16 -6.02
CA ALA A 54 -0.67 5.29 -6.32
C ALA A 54 0.81 4.91 -6.25
N TYR A 55 1.22 4.13 -5.24
CA TYR A 55 2.60 3.63 -5.20
C TYR A 55 2.92 2.75 -6.41
N ALA A 56 2.05 1.80 -6.74
CA ALA A 56 2.25 0.85 -7.82
C ALA A 56 2.39 1.54 -9.19
N GLU A 57 1.56 2.55 -9.46
CA GLU A 57 1.59 3.32 -10.71
C GLU A 57 2.93 4.06 -10.92
N TYR A 58 3.48 4.66 -9.86
CA TYR A 58 4.67 5.51 -9.97
C TYR A 58 6.00 4.80 -9.67
N CYS A 59 5.96 3.74 -8.85
CA CYS A 59 7.15 3.11 -8.28
C CYS A 59 7.36 1.66 -8.74
N GLY A 60 6.31 1.01 -9.26
CA GLY A 60 6.30 -0.42 -9.53
C GLY A 60 5.62 -1.24 -8.41
N PRO A 61 5.45 -2.55 -8.60
CA PRO A 61 4.62 -3.39 -7.74
C PRO A 61 5.18 -3.46 -6.31
N LEU A 62 4.29 -3.37 -5.31
CA LEU A 62 4.65 -3.39 -3.89
C LEU A 62 4.56 -4.81 -3.30
N THR A 63 3.60 -5.59 -3.78
CA THR A 63 3.39 -7.00 -3.42
C THR A 63 3.50 -7.89 -4.65
N LEU A 64 3.72 -9.19 -4.45
CA LEU A 64 3.71 -10.17 -5.54
C LEU A 64 2.40 -10.09 -6.35
N CYS A 65 1.26 -9.88 -5.69
CA CYS A 65 -0.04 -9.76 -6.35
C CYS A 65 -0.10 -8.54 -7.29
N ASP A 66 0.56 -7.44 -6.95
CA ASP A 66 0.64 -6.24 -7.80
C ASP A 66 1.49 -6.50 -9.06
N GLY A 67 2.31 -7.54 -9.05
CA GLY A 67 3.13 -7.98 -10.17
C GLY A 67 2.35 -8.69 -11.29
N VAL A 68 1.09 -9.05 -11.05
CA VAL A 68 0.24 -9.68 -12.08
C VAL A 68 -0.31 -8.60 -13.01
N GLY A 69 0.48 -8.24 -14.03
CA GLY A 69 0.03 -7.36 -15.10
C GLY A 69 -0.97 -8.08 -16.03
N LYS A 70 -1.68 -7.29 -16.85
CA LYS A 70 -2.71 -7.80 -17.78
C LYS A 70 -2.16 -8.85 -18.77
N ASP A 71 -0.92 -8.63 -19.22
CA ASP A 71 -0.29 -9.43 -20.28
C ASP A 71 1.07 -10.03 -19.88
N CYS A 72 1.64 -9.64 -18.72
CA CYS A 72 2.95 -10.13 -18.25
C CYS A 72 3.17 -9.97 -16.74
N TRP A 73 4.15 -10.71 -16.21
CA TRP A 73 4.60 -10.64 -14.82
C TRP A 73 5.55 -9.44 -14.62
N THR A 74 5.06 -8.35 -14.02
CA THR A 74 5.76 -7.07 -13.87
C THR A 74 6.62 -6.97 -12.62
N TRP A 75 6.55 -7.95 -11.69
CA TRP A 75 7.38 -7.99 -10.48
C TRP A 75 8.88 -7.94 -10.77
N ILE A 76 9.31 -8.57 -11.87
CA ILE A 76 10.72 -8.63 -12.28
C ILE A 76 11.18 -7.38 -13.05
N ALA A 77 10.27 -6.45 -13.36
CA ALA A 77 10.57 -5.29 -14.20
C ALA A 77 11.25 -4.15 -13.44
N ALA A 78 11.14 -4.12 -12.11
CA ALA A 78 11.85 -3.15 -11.30
C ALA A 78 13.34 -3.54 -11.15
N PRO A 79 14.28 -2.57 -11.19
CA PRO A 79 15.67 -2.84 -10.90
C PRO A 79 15.78 -3.37 -9.47
N TRP A 80 16.46 -4.49 -9.32
CA TRP A 80 16.69 -5.09 -8.01
C TRP A 80 17.58 -4.18 -7.17
N PRO A 81 17.48 -4.22 -5.83
CA PRO A 81 18.26 -3.34 -4.96
C PRO A 81 19.78 -3.36 -5.25
N TRP A 82 20.34 -4.53 -5.57
CA TRP A 82 21.76 -4.70 -5.93
C TRP A 82 22.12 -4.25 -7.35
N GLN A 83 21.15 -4.01 -8.23
CA GLN A 83 21.40 -3.40 -9.55
C GLN A 83 21.55 -1.87 -9.47
N MET A 84 21.21 -1.27 -8.32
CA MET A 84 21.38 0.17 -8.10
C MET A 84 22.71 0.52 -7.42
N GLU A 85 23.53 -0.48 -7.07
CA GLU A 85 24.92 -0.29 -6.67
C GLU A 85 25.82 -0.25 -7.92
N VAL A 86 25.87 0.89 -8.61
CA VAL A 86 26.88 1.19 -9.64
C VAL A 86 27.42 2.59 -9.47
#